data_AF-A0A962HN01-F1
#
_entry.id   AF-A0A962HN01-F1
#
_cell.length_a   1.000
_cell.length_b   1.000
_cell.length_c   1.000
_cell.angle_alpha   90.00
_cell.angle_beta   90.00
_cell.angle_gamma   90.00
#
_symmetry.space_group_name_H-M   'P 1'
#
loop_
_entity.id
_entity.type
_entity.pdbx_description
1 polymer ?
#
loop_
_entity_poly.entity_id
_entity_poly.type
_entity_poly.pdbx_seq_one_letter_code
_entity_poly.pdbx_strand_id
1 'polypeptide(L)' 'MAARRPLNPARIRLPLPEYRYLNQDMLGQLFSFPADMATLPVETNALTSHALLRYYAQGWNEWYE' A
#
# COMPACT_ATOMS: atom_id res chain seq x y z
N MET A 1 -6.38 -8.68 4.15
CA MET A 1 -7.16 -7.45 3.85
C MET A 1 -6.47 -6.29 4.55
N ALA A 2 -6.18 -5.19 3.84
CA ALA A 2 -5.68 -3.97 4.47
C ALA A 2 -6.79 -3.34 5.35
N ALA A 3 -6.42 -2.76 6.48
CA ALA A 3 -7.38 -2.10 7.37
C ALA A 3 -7.94 -0.82 6.70
N ARG A 4 -9.22 -0.47 6.97
CA ARG A 4 -9.88 0.75 6.46
C ARG A 4 -9.40 2.05 7.14
N ARG A 5 -8.19 2.05 7.70
CA ARG A 5 -7.62 3.20 8.40
C ARG A 5 -6.18 3.39 7.97
N PRO A 6 -5.70 4.64 7.87
CA PRO A 6 -4.29 4.89 7.58
C PRO A 6 -3.41 4.27 8.67
N LEU A 7 -2.29 3.70 8.26
CA LEU A 7 -1.24 3.24 9.18
C LEU A 7 -0.61 4.47 9.84
N ASN A 8 -0.44 4.44 11.15
CA ASN A 8 0.33 5.45 11.88
C ASN A 8 1.66 4.82 12.36
N PRO A 9 2.79 5.10 11.67
CA PRO A 9 4.10 4.55 12.01
C PRO A 9 4.54 4.80 13.46
N ALA A 10 4.21 5.98 14.01
CA ALA A 10 4.60 6.37 15.36
C ALA A 10 3.98 5.48 16.46
N ARG A 11 2.93 4.72 16.13
CA ARG A 11 2.26 3.79 17.06
C ARG A 11 2.76 2.35 16.96
N ILE A 12 3.66 2.04 16.03
CA ILE A 12 4.20 0.69 15.86
C ILE A 12 5.31 0.48 16.89
N ARG A 13 5.27 -0.66 17.57
CA ARG A 13 6.27 -1.10 18.55
C ARG A 13 6.63 -2.54 18.26
N LEU A 14 7.90 -2.87 18.46
CA LEU A 14 8.37 -4.24 18.40
C LEU A 14 7.90 -4.97 19.68
N PRO A 15 7.17 -6.09 19.58
CA PRO A 15 6.63 -6.76 20.76
C PRO A 15 7.67 -7.51 21.58
N LEU A 16 8.82 -7.86 20.99
CA LEU A 16 9.93 -8.53 21.69
C LEU A 16 11.12 -7.57 21.89
N PRO A 17 11.93 -7.79 22.93
CA PRO A 17 13.10 -6.95 23.21
C PRO A 17 14.23 -7.12 22.18
N GLU A 18 14.36 -8.31 21.58
CA GLU A 18 15.45 -8.61 20.64
C GLU A 18 14.94 -9.32 19.39
N TYR A 19 15.40 -8.83 18.24
CA TYR A 19 15.25 -9.47 16.94
C TYR A 19 16.63 -9.53 16.27
N ARG A 20 16.79 -10.47 15.34
CA ARG A 20 18.07 -10.68 14.64
C ARG A 20 18.49 -9.51 13.73
N TYR A 21 17.55 -8.68 13.30
CA TYR A 21 17.79 -7.66 12.28
C TYR A 21 17.12 -6.31 12.58
N LEU A 22 15.86 -6.33 13.01
CA LEU A 22 15.08 -5.11 13.20
C LEU A 22 15.19 -4.66 14.66
N ASN A 23 15.52 -3.39 14.88
CA ASN A 23 15.45 -2.79 16.21
C ASN A 23 14.48 -1.59 16.20
N GLN A 24 14.26 -1.02 17.38
CA GLN A 24 13.27 0.03 17.56
C GLN A 24 13.64 1.33 16.81
N ASP A 25 14.93 1.63 16.66
CA ASP A 25 15.43 2.80 15.93
C ASP A 25 15.25 2.65 14.41
N MET A 26 15.58 1.48 13.88
CA MET A 26 15.39 1.14 12.47
C MET A 26 13.93 1.15 12.05
N LEU A 27 13.01 0.77 12.95
CA LEU A 27 11.58 0.72 12.67
C LEU A 27 11.03 2.06 12.16
N GLY A 28 11.50 3.19 12.72
CA GLY A 28 11.10 4.52 12.25
C GLY A 28 11.63 4.85 10.86
N GLN A 29 12.86 4.39 10.55
CA GLN A 29 13.53 4.64 9.27
C GLN A 29 12.85 3.91 8.09
N LEU A 30 12.15 2.80 8.35
CA LEU A 30 11.40 2.05 7.32
C LEU A 30 10.32 2.88 6.61
N PHE A 31 9.91 4.03 7.20
CA PHE A 31 8.92 4.93 6.64
C PHE A 31 9.52 6.21 6.04
N SER A 32 10.86 6.31 6.01
CA SER A 32 11.58 7.42 5.38
C SER A 32 11.94 7.04 3.95
N PHE A 33 11.17 7.55 2.99
CA PHE A 33 11.38 7.30 1.56
C PHE A 33 12.15 8.46 0.91
N PRO A 34 13.02 8.18 -0.07
CA PRO A 34 13.65 9.21 -0.88
C PRO A 34 12.61 9.93 -1.75
N ALA A 35 12.98 11.09 -2.32
CA ALA A 35 12.04 11.97 -3.01
C ALA A 35 11.42 11.36 -4.28
N ASP A 36 12.14 10.48 -4.97
CA ASP A 36 11.66 9.70 -6.12
C ASP A 36 10.61 8.64 -5.73
N MET A 37 10.50 8.32 -4.45
CA MET A 37 9.49 7.43 -3.86
C MET A 37 8.44 8.20 -3.05
N ALA A 38 8.30 9.51 -3.30
CA ALA A 38 7.29 10.33 -2.63
C ALA A 38 5.88 9.80 -2.89
N THR A 39 4.99 10.02 -1.91
CA THR A 39 3.59 9.65 -2.05
C THR A 39 2.93 10.43 -3.18
N LEU A 40 2.20 9.73 -4.04
CA LEU A 40 1.41 10.32 -5.12
C LEU A 40 -0.09 10.21 -4.80
N PRO A 41 -0.90 11.22 -5.16
CA PRO A 41 -2.35 11.13 -5.05
C PRO A 41 -2.86 10.09 -6.05
N VAL A 42 -3.39 8.98 -5.54
CA VAL A 42 -3.94 7.87 -6.34
C VAL A 42 -5.28 7.42 -5.79
N GLU A 43 -6.08 6.77 -6.63
CA GLU A 43 -7.33 6.16 -6.20
C GLU A 43 -7.08 5.01 -5.20
N THR A 44 -7.95 4.90 -4.20
CA THR A 44 -7.87 3.78 -3.25
C THR A 44 -8.22 2.47 -3.96
N ASN A 45 -7.35 1.47 -3.82
CA ASN A 45 -7.62 0.14 -4.36
C ASN A 45 -8.88 -0.46 -3.69
N ALA A 46 -9.90 -0.70 -4.51
CA ALA A 46 -11.10 -1.45 -4.16
C ALA A 46 -11.19 -2.69 -5.05
N LEU A 47 -11.93 -3.71 -4.62
CA LEU A 47 -12.15 -4.93 -5.41
C LEU A 47 -12.70 -4.62 -6.82
N THR A 48 -13.50 -3.57 -6.94
CA THR A 48 -14.10 -3.11 -8.20
C THR A 48 -13.20 -2.21 -9.03
N SER A 49 -12.14 -1.62 -8.46
CA SER A 49 -11.21 -0.75 -9.18
C SER A 49 -10.08 -1.54 -9.87
N HIS A 50 -10.16 -2.87 -9.85
CA HIS A 50 -9.09 -3.74 -10.36
C HIS A 50 -8.91 -3.58 -11.88
N ALA A 51 -7.65 -3.51 -12.32
CA ALA A 51 -7.31 -3.27 -13.73
C ALA A 51 -7.93 -4.31 -14.68
N LEU A 52 -7.98 -5.58 -14.27
CA LEU A 52 -8.61 -6.64 -15.06
C LEU A 52 -10.10 -6.38 -15.34
N LEU A 53 -10.86 -5.90 -14.34
CA LEU A 53 -12.28 -5.57 -14.52
C LEU A 53 -12.45 -4.47 -15.56
N ARG A 54 -11.61 -3.43 -15.50
CA ARG A 54 -11.62 -2.33 -16.48
C ARG A 54 -11.23 -2.82 -17.88
N TYR A 55 -10.21 -3.67 -17.97
CA TYR A 55 -9.77 -4.27 -19.23
C TYR A 55 -10.87 -5.10 -19.91
N TYR A 56 -11.54 -5.98 -19.15
CA TYR A 56 -12.65 -6.78 -19.70
C TYR A 56 -13.84 -5.91 -20.13
N ALA A 57 -14.19 -4.89 -19.34
CA ALA A 57 -15.27 -3.97 -19.71
C ALA A 57 -14.94 -3.19 -21.00
N GLN A 58 -13.70 -2.72 -21.14
CA GLN A 58 -13.25 -2.03 -22.36
C GLN A 58 -13.29 -2.95 -23.58
N GLY A 59 -12.78 -4.18 -23.46
CA GLY A 59 -12.85 -5.15 -24.56
C GLY A 59 -14.29 -5.49 -24.93
N TRP A 60 -15.18 -5.64 -23.96
CA TRP A 60 -16.58 -5.92 -24.26
C TRP A 60 -17.22 -4.83 -25.12
N ASN A 61 -17.03 -3.56 -24.76
CA ASN A 61 -17.56 -2.42 -25.51
C ASN A 61 -16.91 -2.25 -26.90
N GLU A 62 -15.67 -2.71 -27.09
CA GLU A 62 -14.97 -2.56 -28.38
C GLU A 62 -15.39 -3.64 -29.40
N TRP A 63 -15.70 -4.86 -28.94
CA TRP A 63 -15.89 -6.00 -29.83
C TRP A 63 -17.36 -6.48 -29.92
N TYR A 64 -18.23 -6.08 -29.00
CA TYR A 64 -19.58 -6.64 -28.88
C TYR A 64 -20.71 -5.60 -28.72
N GLU A 65 -20.39 -4.32 -28.56
CA GLU A 65 -21.34 -3.18 -28.68
C GLU A 65 -21.05 -2.38 -29.95
#